data_AF-A0A816BR51-F1
#
_entry.id   AF-A0A816BR51-F1
#
_cell.length_a   1.000
_cell.length_b   1.000
_cell.length_c   1.000
_cell.angle_alpha   90.00
_cell.angle_beta   90.00
_cell.angle_gamma   90.00
#
_symmetry.space_group_name_H-M   'P 1'
#
loop_
_entity.id
_entity.type
_entity.pdbx_description
1 polymer ?
#
loop_
_entity_poly.entity_id
_entity_poly.type
_entity_poly.pdbx_seq_one_letter_code
_entity_poly.pdbx_strand_id
1 'polypeptide(L)'
;LYILPIDGLSTIKPTSFKDKDNILVSELLTYKLLLNLIKCYSTVETRYRYTLMLQEKKLVDRILSIVLCLIPANPQFIDPYSMSISNITKRLTNTKSMFEYDIQLDPKSEHNSYAISHLACSIYIQCLSLIPALVREWYHKQTKRVRDAVDKVTQKYVSPTLIQRELETVTLSSTSSSMTTSSGEAGSVTIKKHSQTREITAIYAIETSRVEIVIKLPINFPLVVANIECTHHVGFSKEQWNKWMLQLKTNLVQHNGTIADGLLHWKRNIDKMMQGIEECSICFCILHTNNQLPQRTCRVCKKKFHDACLVSDGQYF
;
A
#
# COMPACT_ATOMS: atom_id res chain seq x y z
N LEU A 1 22.20 -20.11 -1.99
CA LEU A 1 20.92 -19.41 -1.74
C LEU A 1 19.83 -20.23 -2.43
N TYR A 2 19.31 -21.22 -1.73
CA TYR A 2 18.34 -22.17 -2.27
C TYR A 2 16.98 -21.50 -2.41
N ILE A 3 16.55 -21.31 -3.64
CA ILE A 3 15.15 -21.05 -3.98
C ILE A 3 14.41 -22.35 -3.64
N LEU A 4 13.62 -22.35 -2.57
CA LEU A 4 12.72 -23.46 -2.27
C LEU A 4 11.68 -23.52 -3.41
N PRO A 5 11.59 -24.63 -4.16
CA PRO A 5 10.61 -24.77 -5.21
C PRO A 5 9.22 -24.90 -4.59
N ILE A 6 8.31 -24.00 -4.96
CA ILE A 6 6.90 -24.03 -4.54
C ILE A 6 6.12 -25.20 -5.18
N ASP A 7 6.76 -25.98 -6.06
CA ASP A 7 6.15 -27.13 -6.75
C ASP A 7 6.30 -28.47 -5.99
N GLY A 8 6.59 -28.43 -4.67
CA GLY A 8 6.93 -29.60 -3.86
C GLY A 8 5.92 -30.04 -2.79
N LEU A 9 4.73 -29.42 -2.68
CA LEU A 9 3.67 -29.98 -1.83
C LEU A 9 2.98 -31.10 -2.60
N SER A 10 3.65 -32.26 -2.57
CA SER A 10 3.08 -33.56 -2.92
C SER A 10 1.71 -33.72 -2.26
N THR A 11 0.83 -34.37 -2.98
CA THR A 11 -0.56 -34.68 -2.66
C THR A 11 -0.67 -35.54 -1.40
N ILE A 12 -0.48 -34.94 -0.22
CA ILE A 12 -0.85 -35.55 1.05
C ILE A 12 -2.38 -35.54 1.09
N LYS A 13 -2.99 -36.69 0.77
CA LYS A 13 -4.42 -36.90 1.02
C LYS A 13 -4.64 -36.85 2.53
N PRO A 14 -5.37 -35.85 3.07
CA PRO A 14 -5.55 -35.73 4.51
C PRO A 14 -6.35 -36.93 5.02
N THR A 15 -5.77 -37.72 5.91
CA THR A 15 -6.38 -38.91 6.50
C THR A 15 -7.36 -38.58 7.62
N SER A 16 -7.26 -37.39 8.22
CA SER A 16 -8.13 -36.90 9.30
C SER A 16 -8.48 -35.41 9.14
N PHE A 17 -9.47 -34.93 9.90
CA PHE A 17 -9.81 -33.51 9.99
C PHE A 17 -8.64 -32.68 10.56
N LYS A 18 -7.90 -33.23 11.53
CA LYS A 18 -6.70 -32.60 12.11
C LYS A 18 -5.57 -32.40 11.08
N ASP A 19 -5.42 -33.33 10.14
CA ASP A 19 -4.42 -33.19 9.08
C ASP A 19 -4.76 -32.05 8.12
N LYS A 20 -6.06 -31.77 7.90
CA LYS A 20 -6.51 -30.66 7.04
C LYS A 20 -6.22 -29.30 7.66
N ASP A 21 -6.47 -29.15 8.96
CA ASP A 21 -6.19 -27.89 9.67
C ASP A 21 -4.69 -27.59 9.70
N ASN A 22 -3.85 -28.62 9.90
CA ASN A 22 -2.39 -28.46 9.86
C ASN A 22 -1.88 -28.06 8.47
N ILE A 23 -2.43 -28.65 7.39
CA ILE A 23 -2.10 -28.25 6.01
C ILE A 23 -2.51 -26.81 5.76
N LEU A 24 -3.72 -26.41 6.19
CA LEU A 24 -4.21 -25.05 6.03
C LEU A 24 -3.34 -24.04 6.80
N VAL A 25 -2.98 -24.33 8.05
CA VAL A 25 -2.09 -23.48 8.84
C VAL A 25 -0.73 -23.35 8.17
N SER A 26 -0.14 -24.46 7.68
CA SER A 26 1.12 -24.44 6.95
C SER A 26 1.05 -23.54 5.71
N GLU A 27 -0.05 -23.63 4.96
CA GLU A 27 -0.30 -22.78 3.79
C GLU A 27 -0.42 -21.30 4.18
N LEU A 28 -1.20 -20.97 5.22
CA LEU A 28 -1.35 -19.60 5.73
C LEU A 28 -0.02 -19.02 6.23
N LEU A 29 0.78 -19.81 6.95
CA LEU A 29 2.11 -19.41 7.41
C LEU A 29 3.07 -19.15 6.24
N THR A 30 2.97 -19.95 5.18
CA THR A 30 3.75 -19.75 3.95
C THR A 30 3.40 -18.40 3.29
N TYR A 31 2.10 -18.07 3.20
CA TYR A 31 1.67 -16.76 2.70
C TYR A 31 2.13 -15.61 3.58
N LYS A 32 2.03 -15.76 4.91
CA LYS A 32 2.51 -14.75 5.87
C LYS A 32 4.02 -14.54 5.74
N LEU A 33 4.80 -15.60 5.57
CA LEU A 33 6.24 -15.51 5.32
C LEU A 33 6.54 -14.76 4.03
N LEU A 34 5.84 -15.08 2.93
CA LEU A 34 6.02 -14.42 1.64
C LEU A 34 5.73 -12.91 1.73
N LEU A 35 4.64 -12.53 2.39
CA LEU A 35 4.30 -11.11 2.60
C LEU A 35 5.33 -10.41 3.50
N ASN A 36 5.80 -11.07 4.55
CA ASN A 36 6.87 -10.55 5.40
C ASN A 36 8.19 -10.34 4.62
N LEU A 37 8.53 -11.24 3.69
CA LEU A 37 9.68 -11.05 2.81
C LEU A 37 9.50 -9.79 1.96
N ILE A 38 8.34 -9.60 1.32
CA ILE A 38 8.03 -8.39 0.55
C ILE A 38 8.15 -7.12 1.41
N LYS A 39 7.70 -7.18 2.67
CA LYS A 39 7.84 -6.09 3.63
C LYS A 39 9.30 -5.78 3.98
N CYS A 40 10.15 -6.80 4.12
CA CYS A 40 11.56 -6.64 4.48
C CYS A 40 12.44 -6.12 3.34
N TYR A 41 12.07 -6.37 2.08
CA TYR A 41 12.82 -5.84 0.95
C TYR A 41 12.45 -4.38 0.66
N SER A 42 13.40 -3.47 0.90
CA SER A 42 13.17 -2.02 0.83
C SER A 42 13.27 -1.41 -0.57
N THR A 43 13.91 -2.08 -1.54
CA THR A 43 14.12 -1.49 -2.87
C THR A 43 12.85 -1.58 -3.74
N VAL A 44 12.59 -0.54 -4.53
CA VAL A 44 11.46 -0.48 -5.48
C VAL A 44 11.53 -1.64 -6.49
N GLU A 45 12.73 -1.94 -6.99
CA GLU A 45 13.00 -3.02 -7.94
C GLU A 45 12.64 -4.40 -7.39
N THR A 46 13.05 -4.70 -6.16
CA THR A 46 12.75 -6.01 -5.56
C THR A 46 11.27 -6.16 -5.28
N ARG A 47 10.59 -5.09 -4.79
CA ARG A 47 9.12 -5.09 -4.63
C ARG A 47 8.41 -5.33 -5.95
N TYR A 48 8.88 -4.74 -7.05
CA TYR A 48 8.35 -4.97 -8.39
C TYR A 48 8.49 -6.44 -8.83
N ARG A 49 9.68 -7.04 -8.69
CA ARG A 49 9.91 -8.46 -9.04
C ARG A 49 9.00 -9.42 -8.27
N TYR A 50 8.83 -9.20 -6.96
CA TYR A 50 7.90 -10.01 -6.17
C TYR A 50 6.44 -9.80 -6.58
N THR A 51 6.06 -8.57 -6.95
CA THR A 51 4.72 -8.27 -7.48
C THR A 51 4.46 -9.04 -8.78
N LEU A 52 5.42 -9.06 -9.70
CA LEU A 52 5.34 -9.84 -10.94
C LEU A 52 5.22 -11.34 -10.65
N MET A 53 6.06 -11.88 -9.78
CA MET A 53 6.00 -13.30 -9.40
C MET A 53 4.63 -13.69 -8.82
N LEU A 54 4.06 -12.83 -7.97
CA LEU A 54 2.71 -13.03 -7.40
C LEU A 54 1.63 -13.06 -8.49
N GLN A 55 1.74 -12.19 -9.51
CA GLN A 55 0.83 -12.16 -10.65
C GLN A 55 0.96 -13.40 -11.53
N GLU A 56 2.17 -13.75 -11.95
CA GLU A 56 2.45 -14.91 -12.82
C GLU A 56 1.94 -16.22 -12.20
N LYS A 57 2.13 -16.38 -10.89
CA LYS A 57 1.71 -17.58 -10.16
C LYS A 57 0.25 -17.53 -9.69
N LYS A 58 -0.50 -16.46 -9.99
CA LYS A 58 -1.90 -16.23 -9.52
C LYS A 58 -2.08 -16.44 -8.02
N LEU A 59 -1.05 -16.09 -7.24
CA LEU A 59 -1.02 -16.34 -5.81
C LEU A 59 -2.01 -15.44 -5.07
N VAL A 60 -2.23 -14.22 -5.57
CA VAL A 60 -3.17 -13.27 -4.94
C VAL A 60 -4.61 -13.81 -4.98
N ASP A 61 -5.05 -14.36 -6.11
CA ASP A 61 -6.36 -14.99 -6.22
C ASP A 61 -6.55 -16.13 -5.22
N ARG A 62 -5.52 -16.99 -5.08
CA ARG A 62 -5.56 -18.12 -4.14
C ARG A 62 -5.56 -17.65 -2.69
N ILE A 63 -4.65 -16.74 -2.33
CA ILE A 63 -4.56 -16.16 -0.99
C ILE A 63 -5.90 -15.55 -0.60
N LEU A 64 -6.44 -14.64 -1.42
CA LEU A 64 -7.66 -13.91 -1.10
C LEU A 64 -8.88 -14.83 -1.03
N SER A 65 -8.99 -15.82 -1.91
CA SER A 65 -10.09 -16.79 -1.88
C SER A 65 -10.11 -17.61 -0.59
N ILE A 66 -8.93 -17.97 -0.07
CA ILE A 66 -8.81 -18.73 1.19
C ILE A 66 -9.06 -17.82 2.39
N VAL A 67 -8.31 -16.72 2.52
CA VAL A 67 -8.35 -15.91 3.75
C VAL A 67 -9.70 -15.23 3.96
N LEU A 68 -10.38 -14.78 2.90
CA LEU A 68 -11.69 -14.13 3.02
C LEU A 68 -12.77 -15.10 3.53
N CYS A 69 -12.65 -16.40 3.23
CA CYS A 69 -13.58 -17.42 3.74
C CYS A 69 -13.33 -17.74 5.23
N LEU A 70 -12.15 -17.41 5.75
CA LEU A 70 -11.72 -17.67 7.13
C LEU A 70 -11.88 -16.45 8.04
N ILE A 71 -12.24 -15.27 7.49
CA ILE A 71 -12.53 -14.09 8.31
C ILE A 71 -13.88 -14.29 9.02
N PRO A 72 -13.91 -14.23 10.35
CA PRO A 72 -15.16 -14.39 11.09
C PRO A 72 -16.05 -13.17 10.90
N ALA A 73 -17.37 -13.35 10.99
CA ALA A 73 -18.34 -12.25 10.88
C ALA A 73 -18.07 -11.11 11.89
N ASN A 74 -17.50 -11.46 13.05
CA ASN A 74 -17.04 -10.52 14.08
C ASN A 74 -15.59 -10.84 14.47
N PRO A 75 -14.59 -10.20 13.84
CA PRO A 75 -13.16 -10.42 14.09
C PRO A 75 -12.69 -9.68 15.34
N GLN A 76 -13.16 -10.16 16.51
CA GLN A 76 -12.75 -9.65 17.81
C GLN A 76 -11.44 -10.29 18.26
N PHE A 77 -10.48 -9.46 18.67
CA PHE A 77 -9.25 -9.92 19.29
C PHE A 77 -9.49 -10.23 20.76
N ILE A 78 -9.13 -11.45 21.15
CA ILE A 78 -9.13 -11.94 22.53
C ILE A 78 -7.68 -11.95 22.99
N ASP A 79 -7.36 -11.09 23.97
CA ASP A 79 -6.02 -11.06 24.57
C ASP A 79 -5.81 -12.35 25.39
N PRO A 80 -4.78 -13.17 25.10
CA PRO A 80 -4.48 -14.40 25.83
C PRO A 80 -4.34 -14.20 27.35
N TYR A 81 -3.93 -13.01 27.79
CA TYR A 81 -3.77 -12.67 29.22
C TYR A 81 -5.06 -12.14 29.87
N SER A 82 -6.12 -11.87 29.09
CA SER A 82 -7.38 -11.30 29.59
C SER A 82 -8.40 -12.32 30.09
N MET A 83 -8.11 -13.62 30.01
CA MET A 83 -9.02 -14.68 30.49
C MET A 83 -9.24 -14.70 32.01
N SER A 84 -8.52 -13.88 32.80
CA SER A 84 -8.58 -13.92 34.27
C SER A 84 -9.31 -12.75 34.95
N ILE A 85 -10.03 -11.88 34.23
CA ILE A 85 -10.77 -10.78 34.90
C ILE A 85 -12.21 -10.69 34.40
N SER A 86 -13.11 -11.19 35.24
CA SER A 86 -14.56 -10.97 35.21
C SER A 86 -14.90 -9.49 35.39
N ASN A 87 -14.83 -8.70 34.33
CA ASN A 87 -15.39 -7.34 34.31
C ASN A 87 -16.28 -7.18 33.06
N ILE A 88 -17.49 -7.72 33.17
CA ILE A 88 -18.57 -7.70 32.16
C ILE A 88 -19.01 -6.26 31.81
N THR A 89 -18.64 -5.25 32.61
CA THR A 89 -19.13 -3.86 32.49
C THR A 89 -18.22 -2.89 31.73
N LYS A 90 -17.00 -3.27 31.30
CA LYS A 90 -16.15 -2.43 30.40
C LYS A 90 -16.21 -2.84 28.92
N ARG A 91 -17.05 -3.82 28.56
CA ARG A 91 -17.05 -4.49 27.24
C ARG A 91 -17.72 -3.74 26.07
N LEU A 92 -18.14 -2.49 26.24
CA LEU A 92 -18.93 -1.78 25.22
C LEU A 92 -18.20 -0.65 24.47
N THR A 93 -16.93 -0.35 24.78
CA THR A 93 -16.25 0.81 24.15
C THR A 93 -14.86 0.55 23.59
N ASN A 94 -14.27 -0.65 23.72
CA ASN A 94 -12.93 -0.91 23.17
C ASN A 94 -12.65 -2.40 22.84
N THR A 95 -13.47 -3.02 21.98
CA THR A 95 -13.17 -4.37 21.47
C THR A 95 -12.14 -4.26 20.34
N LYS A 96 -10.87 -4.52 20.65
CA LYS A 96 -9.76 -4.59 19.68
C LYS A 96 -10.07 -5.60 18.58
N SER A 97 -9.69 -5.32 17.33
CA SER A 97 -9.91 -6.25 16.20
C SER A 97 -8.73 -7.19 15.96
N MET A 98 -9.00 -8.39 15.42
CA MET A 98 -7.97 -9.34 14.95
C MET A 98 -7.02 -8.72 13.89
N PHE A 99 -7.44 -7.64 13.21
CA PHE A 99 -6.62 -6.94 12.21
C PHE A 99 -5.58 -5.98 12.82
N GLU A 100 -5.68 -5.65 14.10
CA GLU A 100 -4.80 -4.67 14.76
C GLU A 100 -3.52 -5.31 15.31
N TYR A 101 -3.55 -6.60 15.63
CA TYR A 101 -2.49 -7.31 16.34
C TYR A 101 -2.04 -8.57 15.63
N ASP A 102 -0.77 -8.92 15.77
CA ASP A 102 -0.26 -10.22 15.35
C ASP A 102 -0.50 -11.28 16.43
N ILE A 103 -0.88 -12.49 15.99
CA ILE A 103 -0.97 -13.65 16.86
C ILE A 103 0.42 -14.22 17.16
N GLN A 104 0.70 -14.52 18.42
CA GLN A 104 1.82 -15.34 18.82
C GLN A 104 1.39 -16.80 18.75
N LEU A 105 2.00 -17.57 17.84
CA LEU A 105 1.73 -18.99 17.70
C LEU A 105 2.76 -19.77 18.51
N ASP A 106 2.29 -20.64 19.41
CA ASP A 106 3.15 -21.64 20.02
C ASP A 106 3.23 -22.85 19.08
N PRO A 107 4.42 -23.24 18.58
CA PRO A 107 4.61 -24.42 17.74
C PRO A 107 4.11 -25.72 18.37
N LYS A 108 3.97 -25.77 19.69
CA LYS A 108 3.52 -26.94 20.45
C LYS A 108 2.02 -26.94 20.75
N SER A 109 1.33 -25.82 20.50
CA SER A 109 -0.11 -25.70 20.76
C SER A 109 -0.94 -26.31 19.63
N GLU A 110 -2.05 -26.97 19.97
CA GLU A 110 -3.03 -27.38 18.95
C GLU A 110 -3.63 -26.11 18.30
N HIS A 111 -3.52 -26.01 16.99
CA HIS A 111 -4.06 -24.88 16.25
C HIS A 111 -5.60 -24.93 16.25
N ASN A 112 -6.22 -24.01 16.99
CA ASN A 112 -7.66 -23.89 17.04
C ASN A 112 -8.19 -22.97 15.91
N SER A 113 -9.50 -23.03 15.67
CA SER A 113 -10.19 -22.20 14.67
C SER A 113 -9.96 -20.68 14.86
N TYR A 114 -9.74 -20.24 16.10
CA TYR A 114 -9.40 -18.86 16.42
C TYR A 114 -8.04 -18.45 15.83
N ALA A 115 -7.00 -19.27 16.01
CA ALA A 115 -5.66 -19.00 15.47
C ALA A 115 -5.66 -18.95 13.94
N ILE A 116 -6.39 -19.86 13.29
CA ILE A 116 -6.58 -19.88 11.83
C ILE A 116 -7.26 -18.59 11.35
N SER A 117 -8.35 -18.20 12.00
CA SER A 117 -9.12 -16.98 11.68
C SER A 117 -8.28 -15.72 11.86
N HIS A 118 -7.48 -15.65 12.94
CA HIS A 118 -6.61 -14.52 13.22
C HIS A 118 -5.45 -14.45 12.22
N LEU A 119 -4.85 -15.58 11.85
CA LEU A 119 -3.87 -15.65 10.76
C LEU A 119 -4.46 -15.14 9.44
N ALA A 120 -5.67 -15.57 9.07
CA ALA A 120 -6.34 -15.09 7.87
C ALA A 120 -6.58 -13.57 7.90
N CYS A 121 -7.00 -13.03 9.05
CA CYS A 121 -7.15 -11.58 9.23
C CYS A 121 -5.82 -10.84 9.04
N SER A 122 -4.75 -11.34 9.67
CA SER A 122 -3.39 -10.78 9.58
C SER A 122 -2.87 -10.78 8.13
N ILE A 123 -3.05 -11.88 7.40
CA ILE A 123 -2.65 -11.99 5.99
C ILE A 123 -3.46 -11.02 5.13
N TYR A 124 -4.77 -10.93 5.34
CA TYR A 124 -5.63 -10.04 4.55
C TYR A 124 -5.24 -8.56 4.69
N ILE A 125 -5.03 -8.07 5.92
CA ILE A 125 -4.59 -6.68 6.11
C ILE A 125 -3.17 -6.45 5.54
N GLN A 126 -2.28 -7.45 5.62
CA GLN A 126 -0.96 -7.36 5.01
C GLN A 126 -1.02 -7.29 3.48
N CYS A 127 -1.89 -8.07 2.83
CA CYS A 127 -2.12 -7.97 1.39
C CYS A 127 -2.56 -6.55 1.01
N LEU A 128 -3.54 -6.00 1.74
CA LEU A 128 -4.03 -4.65 1.49
C LEU A 128 -2.96 -3.58 1.72
N SER A 129 -2.05 -3.75 2.69
CA SER A 129 -0.99 -2.77 2.94
C SER A 129 0.22 -2.89 2.01
N LEU A 130 0.63 -4.12 1.63
CA LEU A 130 1.90 -4.38 0.95
C LEU A 130 1.75 -4.49 -0.57
N ILE A 131 0.63 -5.03 -1.04
CA ILE A 131 0.36 -5.26 -2.47
C ILE A 131 -1.02 -4.72 -2.89
N PRO A 132 -1.41 -3.49 -2.49
CA PRO A 132 -2.74 -2.95 -2.73
C PRO A 132 -3.12 -2.94 -4.21
N ALA A 133 -2.16 -2.71 -5.13
CA ALA A 133 -2.44 -2.71 -6.56
C ALA A 133 -2.97 -4.07 -7.06
N LEU A 134 -2.36 -5.17 -6.63
CA LEU A 134 -2.78 -6.52 -7.01
C LEU A 134 -4.13 -6.89 -6.37
N VAL A 135 -4.35 -6.47 -5.13
CA VAL A 135 -5.64 -6.70 -4.46
C VAL A 135 -6.76 -5.95 -5.17
N ARG A 136 -6.52 -4.72 -5.63
CA ARG A 136 -7.49 -3.97 -6.45
C ARG A 136 -7.78 -4.66 -7.77
N GLU A 137 -6.74 -5.11 -8.47
CA GLU A 137 -6.88 -5.85 -9.72
C GLU A 137 -7.75 -7.10 -9.52
N TRP A 138 -7.49 -7.88 -8.47
CA TRP A 138 -8.32 -9.02 -8.09
C TRP A 138 -9.75 -8.61 -7.75
N TYR A 139 -9.94 -7.57 -6.92
CA TYR A 139 -11.24 -7.09 -6.46
C TYR A 139 -12.14 -6.67 -7.63
N HIS A 140 -11.60 -5.95 -8.62
CA HIS A 140 -12.37 -5.51 -9.79
C HIS A 140 -12.81 -6.68 -10.68
N LYS A 141 -12.06 -7.79 -10.72
CA LYS A 141 -12.43 -9.01 -11.44
C LYS A 141 -13.53 -9.83 -10.77
N GLN A 142 -13.86 -9.57 -9.51
CA GLN A 142 -14.85 -10.35 -8.76
C GLN A 142 -16.30 -10.03 -9.15
N THR A 143 -17.22 -10.93 -8.78
CA THR A 143 -18.66 -10.66 -8.89
C THR A 143 -19.10 -9.56 -7.91
N LYS A 144 -20.22 -8.89 -8.20
CA LYS A 144 -20.79 -7.85 -7.31
C LYS A 144 -20.97 -8.37 -5.87
N ARG A 145 -21.49 -9.60 -5.70
CA ARG A 145 -21.71 -10.21 -4.39
C ARG A 145 -20.42 -10.33 -3.57
N VAL A 146 -19.33 -10.76 -4.20
CA VAL A 146 -18.03 -10.89 -3.55
C VAL A 146 -17.47 -9.51 -3.22
N ARG A 147 -17.54 -8.55 -4.14
CA ARG A 147 -17.11 -7.17 -3.89
C ARG A 147 -17.85 -6.53 -2.71
N ASP A 148 -19.17 -6.64 -2.65
CA ASP A 148 -19.98 -6.08 -1.56
C ASP A 148 -19.61 -6.69 -0.20
N ALA A 149 -19.34 -8.00 -0.15
CA ALA A 149 -18.91 -8.69 1.06
C ALA A 149 -17.51 -8.23 1.52
N VAL A 150 -16.57 -8.14 0.56
CA VAL A 150 -15.22 -7.65 0.81
C VAL A 150 -15.27 -6.20 1.32
N ASP A 151 -15.96 -5.30 0.60
CA ASP A 151 -16.12 -3.90 0.99
C ASP A 151 -16.65 -3.75 2.41
N LYS A 152 -17.67 -4.52 2.78
CA LYS A 152 -18.25 -4.46 4.13
C LYS A 152 -17.23 -4.82 5.22
N VAL A 153 -16.43 -5.86 4.99
CA VAL A 153 -15.38 -6.28 5.95
C VAL A 153 -14.26 -5.24 5.99
N THR A 154 -13.77 -4.79 4.84
CA THR A 154 -12.66 -3.86 4.73
C THR A 154 -13.02 -2.51 5.34
N GLN A 155 -14.15 -1.92 4.95
CA GLN A 155 -14.61 -0.63 5.46
C GLN A 155 -14.77 -0.64 6.98
N LYS A 156 -15.31 -1.73 7.55
CA LYS A 156 -15.64 -1.79 8.97
C LYS A 156 -14.43 -2.06 9.85
N TYR A 157 -13.54 -2.97 9.44
CA TYR A 157 -12.50 -3.51 10.33
C TYR A 157 -11.07 -3.21 9.89
N VAL A 158 -10.83 -2.91 8.62
CA VAL A 158 -9.47 -2.83 8.06
C VAL A 158 -9.10 -1.40 7.66
N SER A 159 -9.97 -0.71 6.93
CA SER A 159 -9.75 0.64 6.44
C SER A 159 -9.46 1.64 7.56
N PRO A 160 -10.16 1.66 8.71
CA PRO A 160 -9.85 2.60 9.80
C PRO A 160 -8.39 2.45 10.28
N THR A 161 -7.92 1.22 10.45
CA THR A 161 -6.56 0.90 10.90
C THR A 161 -5.52 1.32 9.87
N LEU A 162 -5.75 1.03 8.57
CA LEU A 162 -4.81 1.41 7.51
C LEU A 162 -4.75 2.92 7.30
N ILE A 163 -5.90 3.60 7.33
CA ILE A 163 -5.97 5.06 7.21
C ILE A 163 -5.25 5.73 8.38
N GLN A 164 -5.46 5.24 9.61
CA GLN A 164 -4.74 5.77 10.77
C GLN A 164 -3.22 5.64 10.61
N ARG A 165 -2.73 4.46 10.19
CA ARG A 165 -1.30 4.23 9.94
C ARG A 165 -0.71 5.17 8.87
N GLU A 166 -1.45 5.42 7.80
CA GLU A 166 -1.03 6.38 6.76
C GLU A 166 -0.99 7.81 7.31
N LEU A 167 -2.01 8.25 8.04
CA LEU A 167 -2.03 9.59 8.66
C LEU A 167 -0.88 9.79 9.65
N GLU A 168 -0.54 8.76 10.43
CA GLU A 168 0.59 8.77 11.36
C GLU A 168 1.93 8.82 10.62
N THR A 169 2.09 7.98 9.59
CA THR A 169 3.33 7.94 8.77
C THR A 169 3.58 9.30 8.10
N VAL A 170 2.55 9.89 7.50
CA VAL A 170 2.62 11.22 6.89
C VAL A 170 2.99 12.30 7.92
N THR A 171 2.46 12.20 9.15
CA THR A 171 2.82 13.13 10.24
C THR A 171 4.30 12.99 10.61
N LEU A 172 4.79 11.76 10.79
CA LEU A 172 6.20 11.50 11.12
C LEU A 172 7.14 11.99 10.01
N SER A 173 6.81 11.71 8.75
CA SER A 173 7.59 12.17 7.61
C SER A 173 7.60 13.70 7.46
N SER A 174 6.52 14.40 7.81
CA SER A 174 6.46 15.87 7.76
C SER A 174 7.48 16.56 8.67
N THR A 175 7.87 15.90 9.77
CA THR A 175 8.89 16.40 10.71
C THR A 175 10.32 16.06 10.31
N SER A 176 10.49 15.22 9.29
CA SER A 176 11.81 14.79 8.81
C SER A 176 12.43 15.85 7.90
N SER A 177 13.77 15.95 7.93
CA SER A 177 14.59 16.90 7.16
C SER A 177 14.46 16.80 5.63
N SER A 178 13.80 15.75 5.11
CA SER A 178 13.51 15.59 3.68
C SER A 178 12.20 16.27 3.22
N MET A 179 11.31 16.63 4.16
CA MET A 179 10.08 17.39 3.89
C MET A 179 10.20 18.86 4.28
N THR A 180 11.08 19.16 5.24
CA THR A 180 11.45 20.52 5.63
C THR A 180 12.62 21.02 4.80
N THR A 181 12.75 22.34 4.66
CA THR A 181 13.82 22.97 3.87
C THR A 181 15.19 22.58 4.40
N SER A 182 15.90 21.72 3.68
CA SER A 182 17.34 21.52 3.86
C SER A 182 18.11 22.59 3.05
N SER A 183 19.33 22.90 3.49
CA SER A 183 20.20 23.87 2.82
C SER A 183 20.43 23.47 1.34
N GLY A 184 19.72 24.12 0.41
CA GLY A 184 19.77 23.85 -1.03
C GLY A 184 18.43 23.47 -1.69
N GLU A 185 17.34 23.29 -0.93
CA GLU A 185 15.99 23.09 -1.49
C GLU A 185 15.20 24.40 -1.59
N ALA A 186 14.39 24.52 -2.64
CA ALA A 186 13.75 25.78 -3.02
C ALA A 186 12.44 26.06 -2.25
N GLY A 187 11.64 25.03 -1.92
CA GLY A 187 10.34 25.20 -1.25
C GLY A 187 10.10 24.32 -0.02
N SER A 188 9.23 24.80 0.87
CA SER A 188 8.82 24.10 2.10
C SER A 188 7.50 23.34 1.89
N VAL A 189 7.35 22.17 2.50
CA VAL A 189 6.09 21.42 2.53
C VAL A 189 5.51 21.40 3.94
N THR A 190 4.27 21.84 4.06
CA THR A 190 3.47 21.74 5.28
C THR A 190 2.37 20.71 5.08
N ILE A 191 2.21 19.78 6.02
CA ILE A 191 1.15 18.76 5.95
C ILE A 191 0.16 18.96 7.10
N LYS A 192 -1.14 18.90 6.78
CA LYS A 192 -2.24 18.93 7.74
C LYS A 192 -3.06 17.65 7.60
N LYS A 193 -3.40 17.03 8.72
CA LYS A 193 -4.25 15.84 8.77
C LYS A 193 -5.65 16.17 9.23
N HIS A 194 -6.63 15.54 8.61
CA HIS A 194 -8.04 15.65 8.97
C HIS A 194 -8.60 14.25 9.19
N SER A 195 -8.37 13.68 10.38
CA SER A 195 -8.72 12.28 10.68
C SER A 195 -10.22 11.99 10.55
N GLN A 196 -11.08 12.96 10.88
CA GLN A 196 -12.54 12.80 10.80
C GLN A 196 -13.03 12.69 9.34
N THR A 197 -12.46 13.48 8.44
CA THR A 197 -12.82 13.47 7.01
C THR A 197 -11.97 12.51 6.18
N ARG A 198 -10.94 11.89 6.79
CA ARG A 198 -9.94 11.01 6.16
C ARG A 198 -9.17 11.74 5.06
N GLU A 199 -8.84 13.01 5.31
CA GLU A 199 -8.16 13.88 4.35
C GLU A 199 -6.76 14.27 4.82
N ILE A 200 -5.84 14.41 3.87
CA ILE A 200 -4.48 14.90 4.05
C ILE A 200 -4.32 16.10 3.14
N THR A 201 -4.01 17.26 3.72
CA THR A 201 -3.75 18.48 2.97
C THR A 201 -2.25 18.73 2.96
N ALA A 202 -1.65 18.78 1.77
CA ALA A 202 -0.23 19.12 1.60
C ALA A 202 -0.12 20.48 0.90
N ILE A 203 0.66 21.37 1.50
CA ILE A 203 0.90 22.73 1.01
C ILE A 203 2.38 22.84 0.67
N TYR A 204 2.69 23.08 -0.60
CA TYR A 204 4.03 23.45 -1.06
C TYR A 204 4.09 24.97 -1.23
N ALA A 205 5.09 25.62 -0.65
CA ALA A 205 5.27 27.07 -0.74
C ALA A 205 6.74 27.45 -1.03
N ILE A 206 6.92 28.35 -2.00
CA ILE A 206 8.20 28.94 -2.39
C ILE A 206 8.00 30.41 -2.78
N GLU A 207 8.71 31.33 -2.14
CA GLU A 207 8.66 32.78 -2.41
C GLU A 207 7.22 33.33 -2.62
N THR A 208 6.81 33.54 -3.88
CA THR A 208 5.49 34.07 -4.28
C THR A 208 4.51 33.00 -4.79
N SER A 209 4.95 31.75 -4.90
CA SER A 209 4.16 30.64 -5.42
C SER A 209 3.72 29.67 -4.32
N ARG A 210 2.48 29.19 -4.42
CA ARG A 210 1.89 28.26 -3.45
C ARG A 210 0.98 27.25 -4.15
N VAL A 211 1.15 25.98 -3.78
CA VAL A 211 0.29 24.87 -4.21
C VAL A 211 -0.30 24.19 -2.99
N GLU A 212 -1.59 23.89 -3.06
CA GLU A 212 -2.31 23.14 -2.04
C GLU A 212 -3.09 22.00 -2.68
N ILE A 213 -2.82 20.79 -2.19
CA ILE A 213 -3.49 19.57 -2.60
C ILE A 213 -4.15 18.90 -1.41
N VAL A 214 -5.30 18.29 -1.66
CA VAL A 214 -6.04 17.48 -0.70
C VAL A 214 -6.14 16.05 -1.22
N ILE A 215 -5.61 15.11 -0.44
CA ILE A 215 -5.71 13.68 -0.67
C ILE A 215 -6.82 13.13 0.24
N LYS A 216 -7.90 12.65 -0.37
CA LYS A 216 -9.07 12.12 0.32
C LYS A 216 -9.09 10.60 0.25
N LEU A 217 -9.04 9.96 1.42
CA LEU A 217 -9.06 8.51 1.53
C LEU A 217 -10.51 8.00 1.58
N PRO A 218 -10.88 7.04 0.69
CA PRO A 218 -12.22 6.48 0.68
C PRO A 218 -12.47 5.62 1.92
N ILE A 219 -13.74 5.41 2.22
CA ILE A 219 -14.18 4.59 3.37
C ILE A 219 -13.69 3.13 3.30
N ASN A 220 -13.46 2.61 2.10
CA ASN A 220 -12.97 1.26 1.81
C ASN A 220 -11.51 1.27 1.31
N PHE A 221 -10.72 2.28 1.68
CA PHE A 221 -9.28 2.31 1.39
C PHE A 221 -8.60 1.03 1.92
N PRO A 222 -7.70 0.36 1.15
CA PRO A 222 -7.12 0.74 -0.14
C PRO A 222 -7.76 0.07 -1.38
N LEU A 223 -8.96 -0.52 -1.26
CA LEU A 223 -9.66 -1.14 -2.40
C LEU A 223 -10.05 -0.12 -3.45
N VAL A 224 -10.45 1.07 -3.00
CA VAL A 224 -10.59 2.24 -3.85
C VAL A 224 -9.39 3.15 -3.59
N VAL A 225 -8.85 3.71 -4.67
CA VAL A 225 -7.69 4.60 -4.62
C VAL A 225 -8.07 5.93 -3.97
N ALA A 226 -7.09 6.60 -3.35
CA ALA A 226 -7.28 7.93 -2.80
C ALA A 226 -7.64 8.92 -3.93
N ASN A 227 -8.60 9.81 -3.67
CA ASN A 227 -8.86 10.92 -4.58
C ASN A 227 -7.91 12.07 -4.28
N ILE A 228 -7.48 12.80 -5.31
CA ILE A 228 -6.56 13.92 -5.17
C ILE A 228 -7.15 15.13 -5.86
N GLU A 229 -7.29 16.20 -5.08
CA GLU A 229 -7.91 17.46 -5.48
C GLU A 229 -6.93 18.61 -5.30
N CYS A 230 -6.96 19.58 -6.22
CA CYS A 230 -6.29 20.86 -6.05
C CYS A 230 -7.26 21.83 -5.41
N THR A 231 -6.88 22.44 -4.28
CA THR A 231 -7.69 23.52 -3.72
C THR A 231 -7.14 24.88 -4.11
N HIS A 232 -5.83 25.00 -4.31
CA HIS A 232 -5.18 26.27 -4.62
C HIS A 232 -3.88 26.07 -5.39
N HIS A 233 -3.68 26.83 -6.47
CA HIS A 233 -2.39 26.93 -7.16
C HIS A 233 -2.19 28.35 -7.68
N VAL A 234 -1.07 28.97 -7.34
CA VAL A 234 -0.67 30.30 -7.82
C VAL A 234 0.80 30.22 -8.26
N GLY A 235 1.10 30.80 -9.43
CA GLY A 235 2.44 30.84 -10.01
C GLY A 235 2.71 29.81 -11.12
N PHE A 236 1.72 29.00 -11.51
CA PHE A 236 1.92 27.89 -12.48
C PHE A 236 0.88 27.89 -13.60
N SER A 237 1.29 27.43 -14.79
CA SER A 237 0.36 27.26 -15.91
C SER A 237 -0.57 26.05 -15.70
N LYS A 238 -1.76 26.10 -16.29
CA LYS A 238 -2.76 25.02 -16.22
C LYS A 238 -2.24 23.69 -16.79
N GLU A 239 -1.38 23.74 -17.81
CA GLU A 239 -0.82 22.54 -18.43
C GLU A 239 0.20 21.85 -17.52
N GLN A 240 1.15 22.61 -16.96
CA GLN A 240 2.10 22.09 -15.97
C GLN A 240 1.36 21.49 -14.77
N TRP A 241 0.34 22.19 -14.30
CA TRP A 241 -0.50 21.71 -13.20
C TRP A 241 -1.17 20.36 -13.49
N ASN A 242 -1.82 20.22 -14.64
CA ASN A 242 -2.48 18.99 -15.02
C ASN A 242 -1.49 17.81 -15.11
N LYS A 243 -0.28 18.06 -15.61
CA LYS A 243 0.80 17.05 -15.64
C LYS A 243 1.21 16.62 -14.24
N TRP A 244 1.39 17.54 -13.28
CA TRP A 244 1.78 17.17 -11.92
C TRP A 244 0.70 16.42 -11.17
N MET A 245 -0.56 16.81 -11.34
CA MET A 245 -1.68 16.08 -10.74
C MET A 245 -1.77 14.66 -11.30
N LEU A 246 -1.54 14.50 -12.61
CA LEU A 246 -1.45 13.18 -13.22
C LEU A 246 -0.30 12.37 -12.61
N GLN A 247 0.91 12.93 -12.50
CA GLN A 247 2.07 12.23 -11.92
C GLN A 247 1.84 11.79 -10.48
N LEU A 248 1.30 12.69 -9.65
CA LEU A 248 1.00 12.39 -8.25
C LEU A 248 -0.06 11.28 -8.15
N LYS A 249 -1.12 11.34 -8.96
CA LYS A 249 -2.13 10.27 -9.05
C LYS A 249 -1.51 8.95 -9.48
N THR A 250 -0.74 8.95 -10.57
CA THR A 250 -0.04 7.77 -11.07
C THR A 250 0.87 7.17 -10.00
N ASN A 251 1.64 7.99 -9.30
CA ASN A 251 2.57 7.52 -8.28
C ASN A 251 1.85 6.87 -7.09
N LEU A 252 0.81 7.52 -6.57
CA LEU A 252 0.01 7.01 -5.45
C LEU A 252 -0.86 5.80 -5.81
N VAL A 253 -1.23 5.64 -7.07
CA VAL A 253 -2.08 4.53 -7.56
C VAL A 253 -1.26 3.31 -7.99
N GLN A 254 -0.15 3.53 -8.69
CA GLN A 254 0.61 2.45 -9.35
C GLN A 254 1.74 1.90 -8.50
N HIS A 255 2.28 2.66 -7.54
CA HIS A 255 3.33 2.16 -6.68
C HIS A 255 2.73 1.68 -5.36
N ASN A 256 3.18 0.50 -4.90
CA ASN A 256 2.88 -0.04 -3.58
C ASN A 256 3.64 0.74 -2.48
N GLY A 257 3.65 2.07 -2.57
CA GLY A 257 4.29 3.00 -1.64
C GLY A 257 3.28 3.67 -0.72
N THR A 258 3.78 4.31 0.32
CA THR A 258 2.93 5.07 1.28
C THR A 258 2.53 6.42 0.68
N ILE A 259 1.52 7.07 1.26
CA ILE A 259 1.15 8.43 0.87
C ILE A 259 2.31 9.40 1.13
N ALA A 260 3.07 9.17 2.20
CA ALA A 260 4.26 9.94 2.53
C ALA A 260 5.34 9.85 1.44
N ASP A 261 5.59 8.65 0.89
CA ASP A 261 6.53 8.46 -0.22
C ASP A 261 6.07 9.22 -1.47
N GLY A 262 4.78 9.16 -1.79
CA GLY A 262 4.21 9.88 -2.93
C GLY A 262 4.32 11.40 -2.79
N LEU A 263 4.05 11.94 -1.61
CA LEU A 263 4.21 13.37 -1.30
C LEU A 263 5.68 13.81 -1.35
N LEU A 264 6.61 12.98 -0.87
CA LEU A 264 8.04 13.26 -0.94
C LEU A 264 8.52 13.26 -2.40
N HIS A 265 8.09 12.28 -3.19
CA HIS A 265 8.40 12.21 -4.62
C HIS A 265 7.84 13.42 -5.38
N TRP A 266 6.62 13.84 -5.04
CA TRP A 266 6.00 15.04 -5.59
C TRP A 266 6.78 16.32 -5.25
N LYS A 267 7.14 16.53 -3.97
CA LYS A 267 8.00 17.64 -3.53
C LYS A 267 9.30 17.69 -4.33
N ARG A 268 10.02 16.57 -4.40
CA ARG A 268 11.32 16.49 -5.09
C ARG A 268 11.21 16.77 -6.59
N ASN A 269 10.13 16.34 -7.23
CA ASN A 269 9.87 16.68 -8.64
C ASN A 269 9.64 18.19 -8.81
N ILE A 270 8.83 18.81 -7.95
CA ILE A 270 8.62 20.27 -8.00
C ILE A 270 9.95 21.01 -7.78
N ASP A 271 10.73 20.62 -6.77
CA ASP A 271 12.02 21.25 -6.46
C ASP A 271 13.01 21.14 -7.65
N LYS A 272 13.08 19.98 -8.31
CA LYS A 272 13.94 19.80 -9.49
C LYS A 272 13.48 20.60 -10.70
N MET A 273 12.17 20.78 -10.85
CA MET A 273 11.63 21.61 -11.92
C MET A 273 11.97 23.09 -11.70
N MET A 274 11.93 23.57 -10.45
CA MET A 274 12.37 24.94 -10.13
C MET A 274 13.87 25.16 -10.43
N GLN A 275 14.67 24.09 -10.43
CA GLN A 275 16.06 24.12 -10.87
C GLN A 275 16.21 24.16 -12.42
N GLY A 276 15.10 24.19 -13.17
CA GLY A 276 15.10 24.22 -14.63
C GLY A 276 15.37 22.86 -15.28
N ILE A 277 15.24 21.75 -14.56
CA ILE A 277 15.44 20.42 -15.13
C ILE A 277 14.19 20.01 -15.91
N GLU A 278 14.38 19.65 -17.19
CA GLU A 278 13.30 19.17 -18.06
C GLU A 278 12.78 17.79 -17.64
N GLU A 279 11.46 17.59 -17.76
CA GLU A 279 10.82 16.31 -17.46
C GLU A 279 10.99 15.25 -18.57
N CYS A 280 10.78 13.98 -18.18
CA CYS A 280 10.64 12.88 -19.13
C CYS A 280 9.34 13.02 -19.94
N SER A 281 9.41 12.91 -21.27
CA SER A 281 8.24 13.07 -22.13
C SER A 281 7.29 11.87 -22.18
N ILE A 282 7.62 10.75 -21.52
CA ILE A 282 6.74 9.55 -21.41
C ILE A 282 5.95 9.60 -20.10
N CYS A 283 6.63 9.65 -18.96
CA CYS A 283 5.99 9.61 -17.65
C CYS A 283 5.67 11.00 -17.08
N PHE A 284 6.14 12.07 -17.72
CA PHE A 284 6.06 13.47 -17.29
C PHE A 284 6.82 13.80 -15.99
N CYS A 285 7.44 12.84 -15.30
CA CYS A 285 8.24 13.11 -14.10
C CYS A 285 9.68 13.55 -14.44
N ILE A 286 10.31 14.31 -13.54
CA ILE A 286 11.76 14.60 -13.59
C ILE A 286 12.52 13.48 -12.89
N LEU A 287 12.06 13.03 -11.73
CA LEU A 287 12.61 11.87 -11.04
C LEU A 287 11.75 10.65 -11.38
N HIS A 288 12.39 9.60 -11.88
CA HIS A 288 11.74 8.29 -11.99
C HIS A 288 11.60 7.63 -10.61
N THR A 289 10.88 6.52 -10.50
CA THR A 289 10.62 5.79 -9.23
C THR A 289 11.90 5.32 -8.52
N ASN A 290 12.98 5.16 -9.28
CA ASN A 290 14.33 4.83 -8.80
C ASN A 290 15.20 6.09 -8.56
N ASN A 291 14.58 7.27 -8.49
CA ASN A 291 15.21 8.59 -8.33
C ASN A 291 16.22 8.97 -9.44
N GLN A 292 16.10 8.39 -10.64
CA GLN A 292 16.95 8.77 -11.78
C GLN A 292 16.35 9.95 -12.57
N LEU A 293 17.25 10.79 -13.10
CA LEU A 293 16.92 11.89 -14.02
C LEU A 293 16.79 11.40 -15.46
N PRO A 294 16.06 12.12 -16.34
CA PRO A 294 15.91 11.73 -17.73
C PRO A 294 17.20 12.06 -18.53
N GLN A 295 18.08 11.07 -18.67
CA GLN A 295 19.38 11.25 -19.30
C GLN A 295 19.33 11.11 -20.84
N ARG A 296 18.33 10.42 -21.39
CA ARG A 296 18.24 10.21 -22.84
C ARG A 296 17.57 11.39 -23.50
N THR A 297 18.07 11.78 -24.67
CA THR A 297 17.55 12.91 -25.44
C THR A 297 17.27 12.46 -26.87
N CYS A 298 16.07 12.69 -27.38
CA CYS A 298 15.77 12.42 -28.79
C CYS A 298 16.60 13.33 -29.70
N ARG A 299 17.24 12.76 -30.72
CA ARG A 299 18.12 13.52 -31.62
C ARG A 299 17.35 14.54 -32.46
N VAL A 300 16.10 14.26 -32.79
CA VAL A 300 15.22 15.08 -33.65
C VAL A 300 14.50 16.14 -32.82
N CYS A 301 13.59 15.74 -31.93
CA CYS A 301 12.73 16.67 -31.20
C CYS A 301 13.33 17.20 -29.89
N LYS A 302 14.54 16.77 -29.51
CA LYS A 302 15.28 17.18 -28.30
C LYS A 302 14.62 16.88 -26.95
N LYS A 303 13.45 16.21 -26.94
CA LYS A 303 12.77 15.75 -25.73
C LYS A 303 13.61 14.79 -24.89
N LYS A 304 13.43 14.83 -23.57
CA LYS A 304 14.14 14.02 -22.56
C LYS A 304 13.35 12.78 -22.15
N PHE A 305 14.06 11.71 -21.78
CA PHE A 305 13.47 10.43 -21.36
C PHE A 305 14.30 9.74 -20.28
N HIS A 306 13.63 9.05 -19.35
CA HIS A 306 14.27 8.08 -18.47
C HIS A 306 14.59 6.78 -19.23
N ASP A 307 15.72 6.13 -18.89
CA ASP A 307 16.11 4.84 -19.47
C ASP A 307 15.00 3.80 -19.28
N ALA A 308 14.46 3.73 -18.06
CA ALA A 308 13.37 2.81 -17.73
C ALA A 308 12.13 3.04 -18.59
N CYS A 309 11.73 4.29 -18.84
CA CYS A 309 10.54 4.60 -19.64
C CYS A 309 10.68 4.16 -21.11
N LEU A 310 11.88 4.25 -21.68
CA LEU A 310 12.13 3.78 -23.06
C LEU A 310 12.12 2.26 -23.17
N VAL A 311 12.53 1.55 -22.11
CA VAL A 311 12.55 0.08 -22.09
C VAL A 311 11.15 -0.48 -21.80
N SER A 312 10.38 0.15 -20.91
CA SER A 312 9.04 -0.31 -20.54
C SER A 312 7.99 -0.14 -21.65
N ASP A 313 8.14 0.86 -22.54
CA ASP A 313 7.26 1.03 -23.71
C ASP A 313 7.50 -0.01 -24.82
N GLY A 314 8.58 -0.81 -24.72
CA GLY A 314 8.89 -1.87 -25.69
C GLY A 314 8.07 -3.15 -25.55
N GLN A 315 7.09 -3.21 -24.64
CA GLN A 315 6.15 -4.33 -24.53
C GLN A 315 4.74 -4.02 -25.06
N TYR A 316 4.52 -2.80 -25.59
CA TYR A 316 3.25 -2.39 -26.21
C TYR A 316 3.40 -1.91 -27.67
N PHE A 317 4.50 -2.26 -28.33
CA PHE A 317 4.66 -2.21 -29.78
C PHE A 317 5.05 -3.59 -30.32
#